data_AF-A0A6I6CAB8-F1
#
_entry.id   AF-A0A6I6CAB8-F1
#
_cell.length_a   1.000
_cell.length_b   1.000
_cell.length_c   1.000
_cell.angle_alpha   90.00
_cell.angle_beta   90.00
_cell.angle_gamma   90.00
#
_symmetry.space_group_name_H-M   'P 1'
#
loop_
_entity.id
_entity.type
_entity.pdbx_description
1 polymer ?
#
loop_
_entity_poly.entity_id
_entity_poly.type
_entity_poly.pdbx_seq_one_letter_code
_entity_poly.pdbx_strand_id
1 'polypeptide(L)'
;MKKDENNKNMWQSFNDQRTDFFVSVGYLLIECIIPGILIWVLIGNDFSFSFNKNLPHPIIGYVFLVCIIYLIYSVLCTCFIYHLNGHKADNFTYVVTIAIVFFVLILLGYAFKQNNTIFIIIKLVIILLSAVVAVTAGVFLTYIARNNEFKRKELVEGYLKDQREGKSLSEKMIKRIESYNLMIKKREEKQKKFDELKAKLDLKIEQEYQLQKQREEEKKNRIIKKLDKKEELQRAKQQKKENKKNKIEFK
;
A
#
# COMPACT_ATOMS: atom_id res chain seq x y z
N MET A 1 -22.74 10.73 -14.42
CA MET A 1 -21.71 11.40 -15.26
C MET A 1 -20.94 12.49 -14.50
N LYS A 2 -21.46 13.71 -14.25
CA LYS A 2 -20.69 14.76 -13.52
C LYS A 2 -20.21 14.36 -12.10
N LYS A 3 -21.00 13.56 -11.38
CA LYS A 3 -20.66 13.09 -10.02
C LYS A 3 -19.57 12.01 -10.03
N ASP A 4 -19.57 11.17 -11.07
CA ASP A 4 -18.60 10.09 -11.24
C ASP A 4 -17.23 10.63 -11.69
N GLU A 5 -17.21 11.64 -12.56
CA GLU A 5 -16.00 12.37 -12.95
C GLU A 5 -15.37 13.11 -11.75
N ASN A 6 -16.17 13.82 -10.95
CA ASN A 6 -15.67 14.50 -9.75
C ASN A 6 -15.08 13.51 -8.73
N ASN A 7 -15.73 12.36 -8.50
CA ASN A 7 -15.20 11.33 -7.61
C ASN A 7 -13.91 10.73 -8.15
N LYS A 8 -13.83 10.46 -9.46
CA LYS A 8 -12.62 9.93 -10.11
C LYS A 8 -11.43 10.88 -9.97
N ASN A 9 -11.64 12.18 -10.17
CA ASN A 9 -10.61 13.21 -10.01
C ASN A 9 -10.15 13.34 -8.55
N MET A 10 -11.05 13.15 -7.59
CA MET A 10 -10.71 13.14 -6.16
C MET A 10 -9.82 11.95 -5.78
N TRP A 11 -10.17 10.72 -6.21
CA TRP A 11 -9.36 9.53 -5.93
C TRP A 11 -8.00 9.55 -6.63
N GLN A 12 -7.93 10.08 -7.86
CA GLN A 12 -6.66 10.26 -8.57
C GLN A 12 -5.75 11.28 -7.87
N SER A 13 -6.27 12.45 -7.52
CA SER A 13 -5.49 13.46 -6.79
C SER A 13 -5.05 12.98 -5.40
N PHE A 14 -5.82 12.11 -4.76
CA PHE A 14 -5.45 11.48 -3.49
C PHE A 14 -4.30 10.46 -3.63
N ASN A 15 -4.34 9.61 -4.65
CA ASN A 15 -3.27 8.63 -4.91
C ASN A 15 -1.96 9.32 -5.33
N ASP A 16 -2.04 10.38 -6.14
CA ASP A 16 -0.85 11.14 -6.58
C ASP A 16 -0.09 11.84 -5.43
N GLN A 17 -0.77 12.03 -4.29
CA GLN A 17 -0.20 12.66 -3.09
C GLN A 17 0.41 11.67 -2.11
N ARG A 18 0.34 10.37 -2.38
CA ARG A 18 0.84 9.30 -1.51
C ARG A 18 1.98 8.56 -2.17
N THR A 19 2.79 7.93 -1.32
CA THR A 19 3.83 7.02 -1.80
C THR A 19 3.17 5.70 -2.17
N ASP A 20 3.61 5.08 -3.27
CA ASP A 20 3.19 3.71 -3.61
C ASP A 20 3.45 2.79 -2.42
N PHE A 21 2.49 1.92 -2.10
CA PHE A 21 2.52 1.11 -0.88
C PHE A 21 3.83 0.33 -0.70
N PHE A 22 4.28 -0.39 -1.74
CA PHE A 22 5.52 -1.19 -1.67
C PHE A 22 6.78 -0.34 -1.52
N VAL A 23 6.80 0.85 -2.13
CA VAL A 23 7.91 1.79 -2.00
C VAL A 23 7.96 2.34 -0.58
N SER A 24 6.80 2.71 -0.03
CA SER A 24 6.65 3.15 1.36
C SER A 24 7.14 2.08 2.33
N VAL A 25 6.69 0.83 2.19
CA VAL A 25 7.14 -0.30 3.02
C VAL A 25 8.66 -0.50 2.93
N GLY A 26 9.24 -0.42 1.73
CA GLY A 26 10.68 -0.54 1.54
C GLY A 26 11.48 0.52 2.32
N TYR A 27 11.05 1.77 2.26
CA TYR A 27 11.67 2.84 3.05
C TYR A 27 11.44 2.69 4.55
N LEU A 28 10.23 2.30 4.97
CA LEU A 28 9.92 2.05 6.38
C LEU A 28 10.81 0.96 7.00
N LEU A 29 11.14 -0.07 6.22
CA LEU A 29 12.06 -1.11 6.65
C LEU A 29 13.43 -0.56 6.98
N ILE A 30 14.00 0.26 6.08
CA ILE A 30 15.36 0.79 6.21
C ILE A 30 15.42 1.90 7.27
N GLU A 31 14.47 2.83 7.24
CA GLU A 31 14.49 4.04 8.06
C GLU A 31 14.16 3.76 9.52
N CYS A 32 13.37 2.72 9.81
CA CYS A 32 12.75 2.57 11.12
C CYS A 32 12.66 1.13 11.61
N ILE A 33 12.05 0.21 10.84
CA ILE A 33 11.74 -1.14 11.35
C ILE A 33 13.01 -1.95 11.60
N ILE A 34 13.93 -2.04 10.63
CA ILE A 34 15.18 -2.81 10.79
C ILE A 34 16.03 -2.23 11.93
N PRO A 35 16.31 -0.90 11.96
CA PRO A 35 17.03 -0.31 13.10
C PRO A 35 16.34 -0.52 14.44
N GLY A 36 15.01 -0.37 14.50
CA GLY A 36 14.22 -0.57 15.71
C GLY A 36 14.28 -2.01 16.24
N ILE A 37 14.14 -3.00 15.36
CA ILE A 37 14.29 -4.42 15.72
C ILE A 37 15.72 -4.70 16.19
N LEU A 38 16.74 -4.18 15.50
CA LEU A 38 18.14 -4.38 15.89
C LEU A 38 18.40 -3.83 17.30
N ILE A 39 17.94 -2.62 17.60
CA ILE A 39 18.09 -2.03 18.94
C ILE A 39 17.31 -2.86 19.98
N TRP A 40 16.07 -3.25 19.67
CA TRP A 40 15.27 -4.05 20.59
C TRP A 40 15.91 -5.42 20.88
N VAL A 41 16.49 -6.08 19.88
CA VAL A 41 17.15 -7.38 20.06
C VAL A 41 18.51 -7.26 20.76
N LEU A 42 19.31 -6.25 20.40
CA LEU A 42 20.67 -6.08 20.92
C LEU A 42 20.70 -5.46 22.32
N ILE A 43 19.73 -4.62 22.64
CA ILE A 43 19.72 -3.81 23.87
C ILE A 43 18.47 -4.07 24.70
N GLY A 44 17.36 -4.56 24.14
CA GLY A 44 16.14 -4.81 24.91
C GLY A 44 16.32 -5.81 26.05
N ASN A 45 15.47 -5.69 27.08
CA ASN A 45 15.52 -6.55 28.27
C ASN A 45 14.74 -7.87 28.10
N ASP A 46 14.12 -8.10 26.94
CA ASP A 46 13.29 -9.28 26.67
C ASP A 46 14.11 -10.52 26.27
N PHE A 47 15.37 -10.34 25.88
CA PHE A 47 16.24 -11.41 25.37
C PHE A 47 17.42 -11.70 26.28
N SER A 48 17.71 -12.98 26.52
CA SER A 48 18.81 -13.42 27.38
C SER A 48 20.21 -13.11 26.81
N PHE A 49 20.32 -13.00 25.49
CA PHE A 49 21.57 -12.74 24.76
C PHE A 49 21.81 -11.23 24.48
N SER A 50 20.92 -10.36 24.96
CA SER A 50 21.04 -8.92 24.80
C SER A 50 22.31 -8.39 25.49
N PHE A 51 22.92 -7.35 24.92
CA PHE A 51 24.10 -6.68 25.45
C PHE A 51 23.77 -5.70 26.60
N ASN A 52 22.55 -5.74 27.13
CA ASN A 52 22.10 -4.84 28.20
C ASN A 52 22.96 -4.88 29.47
N LYS A 53 23.63 -6.01 29.77
CA LYS A 53 24.57 -6.16 30.90
C LYS A 53 25.91 -5.47 30.68
N ASN A 54 26.26 -5.15 29.44
CA ASN A 54 27.50 -4.44 29.09
C ASN A 54 27.35 -2.92 29.14
N LEU A 55 26.14 -2.42 29.41
CA LEU A 55 25.87 -1.00 29.50
C LEU A 55 26.31 -0.44 30.87
N PRO A 56 26.84 0.79 30.93
CA PRO A 56 27.19 1.42 32.20
C PRO A 56 25.94 1.67 33.06
N HIS A 57 26.13 1.69 34.38
CA HIS A 57 25.06 2.08 35.29
C HIS A 57 24.88 3.62 35.29
N PRO A 58 23.64 4.14 35.29
CA PRO A 58 22.37 3.41 35.27
C PRO A 58 21.95 2.95 33.86
N ILE A 59 21.71 1.64 33.69
CA ILE A 59 21.40 1.01 32.39
C ILE A 59 20.22 1.69 31.67
N ILE A 60 19.14 2.01 32.41
CA ILE A 60 17.93 2.63 31.83
C ILE A 60 18.24 3.98 31.18
N GLY A 61 19.16 4.76 31.76
CA GLY A 61 19.53 6.07 31.20
C GLY A 61 20.21 5.94 29.84
N TYR A 62 21.12 4.97 29.70
CA TYR A 62 21.78 4.69 28.43
C TYR A 62 20.82 4.13 27.39
N VAL A 63 19.91 3.24 27.79
CA VAL A 63 18.87 2.70 26.89
C VAL A 63 17.98 3.83 26.39
N PHE A 64 17.53 4.72 27.28
CA PHE A 64 16.75 5.89 26.91
C PHE A 64 17.49 6.77 25.90
N LEU A 65 18.78 7.04 26.13
CA LEU A 65 19.62 7.81 25.22
C LEU A 65 19.73 7.14 23.84
N VAL A 66 19.95 5.82 23.77
CA VAL A 66 19.97 5.07 22.50
C VAL A 66 18.62 5.20 21.78
N CYS A 67 17.51 5.06 22.49
CA CYS A 67 16.20 5.21 21.90
C CYS A 67 15.93 6.64 21.39
N ILE A 68 16.43 7.68 22.07
CA ILE A 68 16.38 9.08 21.57
C ILE A 68 17.22 9.24 20.30
N ILE A 69 18.44 8.72 20.28
CA ILE A 69 19.31 8.75 19.09
C ILE A 69 18.62 8.04 17.92
N TYR A 70 17.96 6.91 18.18
CA TYR A 70 17.15 6.21 17.18
C TYR A 70 15.98 7.05 16.66
N LEU A 71 15.20 7.71 17.52
CA LEU A 71 14.13 8.61 17.07
C LEU A 71 14.66 9.72 16.17
N ILE A 72 15.78 10.35 16.56
CA ILE A 72 16.43 11.40 15.78
C ILE A 72 16.93 10.83 14.45
N TYR A 73 17.58 9.67 14.47
CA TYR A 73 18.05 8.98 13.27
C TYR A 73 16.90 8.71 12.29
N SER A 74 15.80 8.12 12.76
CA SER A 74 14.66 7.78 11.90
C SER A 74 14.08 9.04 11.25
N VAL A 75 13.85 10.11 12.02
CA VAL A 75 13.32 11.37 11.49
C VAL A 75 14.28 12.03 10.50
N LEU A 76 15.59 12.06 10.81
CA LEU A 76 16.60 12.64 9.91
C LEU A 76 16.74 11.84 8.61
N CYS A 77 16.71 10.51 8.70
CA CYS A 77 16.77 9.62 7.56
C CYS A 77 15.56 9.83 6.63
N THR A 78 14.35 9.87 7.20
CA THR A 78 13.12 10.20 6.45
C THR A 78 13.17 11.60 5.85
N CYS A 79 13.68 12.61 6.58
CA CYS A 79 13.88 13.96 6.05
C CYS A 79 14.83 13.97 4.84
N PHE A 80 15.94 13.23 4.94
CA PHE A 80 16.92 13.12 3.86
C PHE A 80 16.32 12.44 2.62
N ILE A 81 15.64 11.31 2.79
CA ILE A 81 15.04 10.55 1.68
C ILE A 81 13.85 11.31 1.07
N TYR A 82 13.05 11.99 1.90
CA TYR A 82 12.01 12.91 1.44
C TYR A 82 12.61 14.02 0.56
N HIS A 83 13.73 14.62 0.97
CA HIS A 83 14.41 15.66 0.18
C HIS A 83 14.90 15.13 -1.17
N LEU A 84 15.36 13.88 -1.23
CA LEU A 84 15.73 13.19 -2.46
C LEU A 84 14.53 12.76 -3.32
N ASN A 85 13.30 13.05 -2.89
CA ASN A 85 12.05 12.60 -3.51
C ASN A 85 11.91 11.07 -3.57
N GLY A 86 12.51 10.34 -2.63
CA GLY A 86 12.37 8.88 -2.53
C GLY A 86 10.94 8.45 -2.17
N HIS A 87 10.30 9.21 -1.27
CA HIS A 87 8.89 9.03 -0.88
C HIS A 87 8.21 10.38 -0.68
N LYS A 88 6.88 10.37 -0.52
CA LYS A 88 6.05 11.54 -0.21
C LYS A 88 6.01 11.79 1.30
N ALA A 89 5.38 12.90 1.68
CA ALA A 89 5.32 13.37 3.06
C ALA A 89 4.52 12.43 4.01
N ASP A 90 3.66 11.57 3.47
CA ASP A 90 2.90 10.59 4.27
C ASP A 90 3.80 9.64 5.07
N ASN A 91 5.01 9.36 4.57
CA ASN A 91 5.96 8.47 5.22
C ASN A 91 6.39 8.96 6.63
N PHE A 92 6.39 10.28 6.88
CA PHE A 92 6.68 10.83 8.20
C PHE A 92 5.71 10.32 9.26
N THR A 93 4.43 10.16 8.92
CA THR A 93 3.45 9.63 9.88
C THR A 93 3.81 8.21 10.29
N TYR A 94 4.11 7.36 9.31
CA TYR A 94 4.41 5.96 9.56
C TYR A 94 5.73 5.76 10.29
N VAL A 95 6.80 6.46 9.87
CA VAL A 95 8.12 6.36 10.49
C VAL A 95 8.06 6.79 11.95
N VAL A 96 7.49 7.96 12.23
CA VAL A 96 7.41 8.51 13.60
C VAL A 96 6.57 7.61 14.49
N THR A 97 5.45 7.10 13.98
CA THR A 97 4.59 6.17 14.72
C THR A 97 5.34 4.90 15.10
N ILE A 98 5.97 4.25 14.13
CA ILE A 98 6.71 3.00 14.37
C ILE A 98 7.91 3.25 15.28
N ALA A 99 8.62 4.37 15.11
CA ALA A 99 9.80 4.68 15.91
C ALA A 99 9.42 4.90 17.38
N ILE A 100 8.33 5.62 17.65
CA ILE A 100 7.81 5.82 19.01
C ILE A 100 7.27 4.49 19.59
N VAL A 101 6.61 3.66 18.79
CA VAL A 101 6.17 2.33 19.25
C VAL A 101 7.35 1.47 19.69
N PHE A 102 8.43 1.41 18.89
CA PHE A 102 9.65 0.70 19.31
C PHE A 102 10.30 1.33 20.54
N PHE A 103 10.37 2.66 20.60
CA PHE A 103 10.88 3.38 21.77
C PHE A 103 10.15 2.96 23.05
N VAL A 104 8.81 2.98 23.03
CA VAL A 104 7.96 2.60 24.17
C VAL A 104 8.09 1.12 24.48
N LEU A 105 8.09 0.26 23.46
CA LEU A 105 8.22 -1.19 23.60
C LEU A 105 9.53 -1.56 24.30
N ILE A 106 10.65 -0.96 23.89
CA ILE A 106 11.98 -1.20 24.50
C ILE A 106 11.99 -0.75 25.97
N LEU A 107 11.50 0.46 26.27
CA LEU A 107 11.49 0.97 27.64
C LEU A 107 10.56 0.18 28.57
N LEU A 108 9.42 -0.30 28.06
CA LEU A 108 8.51 -1.16 28.82
C LEU A 108 9.15 -2.49 29.22
N GLY A 109 10.05 -3.04 28.40
CA GLY A 109 10.85 -4.22 28.74
C GLY A 109 11.72 -4.01 30.00
N TYR A 110 12.19 -2.79 30.22
CA TYR A 110 12.96 -2.42 31.41
C TYR A 110 12.10 -2.05 32.62
N ALA A 111 10.97 -1.38 32.39
CA ALA A 111 10.04 -1.00 33.45
C ALA A 111 9.33 -2.22 34.07
N PHE A 112 8.94 -3.19 33.24
CA PHE A 112 8.21 -4.38 33.65
C PHE A 112 9.06 -5.64 33.40
N LYS A 113 9.87 -6.01 34.40
CA LYS A 113 10.73 -7.21 34.36
C LYS A 113 9.93 -8.53 34.40
N GLN A 114 8.68 -8.49 34.86
CA GLN A 114 7.82 -9.67 34.92
C GLN A 114 7.07 -9.86 33.60
N ASN A 115 7.16 -11.05 33.02
CA ASN A 115 6.46 -11.42 31.79
C ASN A 115 5.26 -12.34 32.07
N ASN A 116 4.47 -12.01 33.09
CA ASN A 116 3.20 -12.69 33.32
C ASN A 116 2.15 -12.19 32.31
N THR A 117 1.14 -13.02 32.01
CA THR A 117 0.07 -12.72 31.04
C THR A 117 -0.57 -11.34 31.27
N ILE A 118 -0.83 -10.97 32.52
CA ILE A 118 -1.40 -9.67 32.89
C ILE A 118 -0.48 -8.51 32.47
N PHE A 119 0.82 -8.62 32.72
CA PHE A 119 1.79 -7.57 32.34
C PHE A 119 1.97 -7.48 30.82
N ILE A 120 1.86 -8.60 30.09
CA ILE A 120 1.88 -8.58 28.62
C ILE A 120 0.67 -7.79 28.09
N ILE A 121 -0.53 -8.02 28.64
CA ILE A 121 -1.73 -7.27 28.27
C ILE A 121 -1.57 -5.77 28.58
N ILE A 122 -1.04 -5.42 29.76
CA ILE A 122 -0.78 -4.02 30.14
C ILE A 122 0.22 -3.37 29.17
N LYS A 123 1.33 -4.04 28.85
CA LYS A 123 2.32 -3.56 27.86
C LYS A 123 1.66 -3.28 26.51
N LEU A 124 0.81 -4.20 26.04
CA LEU A 124 0.10 -4.06 24.77
C LEU A 124 -0.86 -2.85 24.78
N VAL A 125 -1.60 -2.64 25.87
CA VAL A 125 -2.48 -1.47 26.01
C VAL A 125 -1.68 -0.16 25.99
N ILE A 126 -0.55 -0.09 26.71
CA ILE A 126 0.32 1.10 26.71
C ILE A 126 0.88 1.35 25.30
N ILE A 127 1.31 0.31 24.59
CA ILE A 127 1.80 0.43 23.22
C ILE A 127 0.70 0.97 22.30
N LEU A 128 -0.52 0.43 22.37
CA LEU A 128 -1.65 0.93 21.57
C LEU A 128 -1.97 2.39 21.85
N LEU A 129 -2.02 2.79 23.13
CA LEU A 129 -2.24 4.19 23.51
C LEU A 129 -1.12 5.09 22.99
N SER A 130 0.14 4.65 23.11
CA SER A 130 1.29 5.40 22.58
C SER A 130 1.24 5.54 21.07
N ALA A 131 0.76 4.52 20.34
CA ALA A 131 0.61 4.58 18.89
C ALA A 131 -0.42 5.63 18.47
N VAL A 132 -1.54 5.76 19.19
CA VAL A 132 -2.56 6.80 18.91
C VAL A 132 -1.97 8.20 19.06
N VAL A 133 -1.20 8.45 20.12
CA VAL A 133 -0.50 9.72 20.33
C VAL A 133 0.56 9.95 19.26
N ALA A 134 1.33 8.91 18.92
CA ALA A 134 2.40 8.97 17.94
C ALA A 134 1.90 9.26 16.52
N VAL A 135 0.76 8.67 16.12
CA VAL A 135 0.10 8.97 14.85
C VAL A 135 -0.24 10.46 14.76
N THR A 136 -0.75 11.04 15.85
CA THR A 136 -1.10 12.47 15.89
C THR A 136 0.14 13.35 15.67
N ALA A 137 1.26 13.03 16.33
CA ALA A 137 2.54 13.71 16.12
C ALA A 137 3.08 13.53 14.69
N GLY A 138 2.97 12.32 14.14
CA GLY A 138 3.37 11.99 12.78
C GLY A 138 2.56 12.73 11.70
N VAL A 139 1.24 12.87 11.90
CA VAL A 139 0.36 13.65 11.03
C VAL A 139 0.74 15.12 11.05
N PHE A 140 1.09 15.68 12.22
CA PHE A 140 1.55 17.06 12.32
C PHE A 140 2.83 17.31 11.52
N LEU A 141 3.83 16.42 11.61
CA LEU A 141 5.04 16.49 10.80
C LEU A 141 4.75 16.37 9.30
N THR A 142 3.86 15.47 8.93
CA THR A 142 3.39 15.31 7.54
C THR A 142 2.75 16.60 7.01
N TYR A 143 1.96 17.28 7.84
CA TYR A 143 1.34 18.55 7.49
C TYR A 143 2.38 19.65 7.25
N ILE A 144 3.39 19.75 8.12
CA ILE A 144 4.50 20.70 7.94
C ILE A 144 5.24 20.44 6.62
N ALA A 145 5.58 19.17 6.35
CA ALA A 145 6.26 18.79 5.11
C ALA A 145 5.42 19.13 3.86
N ARG A 146 4.11 18.84 3.90
CA ARG A 146 3.17 19.19 2.81
C ARG A 146 3.05 20.69 2.60
N ASN A 147 2.98 21.47 3.68
CA ASN A 147 2.90 22.93 3.59
C ASN A 147 4.12 23.51 2.85
N ASN A 148 5.30 22.98 3.10
CA ASN A 148 6.52 23.38 2.38
C ASN A 148 6.45 23.03 0.88
N GLU A 149 5.85 21.89 0.53
CA GLU A 149 5.62 21.53 -0.87
C GLU A 149 4.64 22.49 -1.56
N PHE A 150 3.55 22.86 -0.88
CA PHE A 150 2.57 23.81 -1.42
C PHE A 150 3.19 25.19 -1.66
N LYS A 151 3.93 25.74 -0.69
CA LYS A 151 4.66 27.00 -0.86
C LYS A 151 5.61 26.98 -2.04
N ARG A 152 6.29 25.85 -2.27
CA ARG A 152 7.19 25.70 -3.43
C ARG A 152 6.42 25.71 -4.76
N LYS A 153 5.23 25.10 -4.83
CA LYS A 153 4.40 25.11 -6.04
C LYS A 153 3.87 26.50 -6.33
N GLU A 154 3.35 27.17 -5.31
CA GLU A 154 2.84 28.55 -5.42
C GLU A 154 3.92 29.51 -5.94
N LEU A 155 5.16 29.39 -5.44
CA LEU A 155 6.30 30.17 -5.94
C LEU A 155 6.58 29.92 -7.44
N VAL A 156 6.50 28.67 -7.89
CA VAL A 156 6.74 28.33 -9.31
C VAL A 156 5.60 28.81 -10.19
N GLU A 157 4.36 28.72 -9.73
CA GLU A 157 3.19 29.28 -10.43
C GLU A 157 3.27 30.81 -10.54
N GLY A 158 3.77 31.48 -9.50
CA GLY A 158 4.11 32.91 -9.57
C GLY A 158 5.10 33.21 -10.69
N TYR A 159 6.20 32.47 -10.79
CA TYR A 159 7.19 32.66 -11.85
C TYR A 159 6.61 32.40 -13.26
N LEU A 160 5.72 31.41 -13.41
CA LEU A 160 5.03 31.15 -14.67
C LEU A 160 4.12 32.32 -15.07
N LYS A 161 3.45 32.95 -14.10
CA LYS A 161 2.61 34.13 -14.34
C LYS A 161 3.48 35.31 -14.79
N ASP A 162 4.58 35.57 -14.09
CA ASP A 162 5.54 36.62 -14.46
C ASP A 162 6.14 36.40 -15.86
N GLN A 163 6.40 35.15 -16.24
CA GLN A 163 6.84 34.80 -17.59
C GLN A 163 5.80 35.18 -18.66
N ARG A 164 4.51 34.87 -18.40
CA ARG A 164 3.41 35.19 -19.31
C ARG A 164 3.17 36.69 -19.44
N GLU A 165 3.45 37.45 -18.39
CA GLU A 165 3.38 38.91 -18.35
C GLU A 165 4.62 39.58 -18.96
N GLY A 166 5.59 38.82 -19.47
CA GLY A 166 6.79 39.35 -20.15
C GLY A 166 7.83 39.96 -19.21
N LYS A 167 7.75 39.71 -17.90
CA LYS A 167 8.77 40.18 -16.94
C LYS A 167 10.06 39.40 -17.11
N SER A 168 11.20 40.07 -16.90
CA SER A 168 12.50 39.41 -16.94
C SER A 168 12.68 38.48 -15.73
N LEU A 169 12.87 37.19 -16.02
CA LEU A 169 13.10 36.16 -15.01
C LEU A 169 14.60 35.92 -14.83
N SER A 170 15.00 35.66 -13.59
CA SER A 170 16.36 35.18 -13.30
C SER A 170 16.58 33.78 -13.91
N GLU A 171 17.81 33.49 -14.34
CA GLU A 171 18.20 32.18 -14.87
C GLU A 171 17.86 31.01 -13.91
N LYS A 172 17.95 31.24 -12.60
CA LYS A 172 17.55 30.24 -11.58
C LYS A 172 16.05 29.95 -11.59
N MET A 173 15.21 30.95 -11.91
CA MET A 173 13.76 30.79 -12.00
C MET A 173 13.36 30.04 -13.27
N ILE A 174 14.03 30.35 -14.39
CA ILE A 174 13.84 29.66 -15.68
C ILE A 174 14.13 28.16 -15.53
N LYS A 175 15.27 27.80 -14.93
CA LYS A 175 15.62 26.38 -14.66
C LYS A 175 14.58 25.66 -13.79
N ARG A 176 13.99 26.36 -12.80
CA ARG A 176 12.92 25.80 -11.96
C ARG A 176 11.63 25.56 -12.74
N ILE A 177 11.25 26.51 -13.60
CA ILE A 177 10.08 26.38 -14.49
C ILE A 177 10.27 25.20 -15.45
N GLU A 178 11.43 25.09 -16.10
CA GLU A 178 11.74 23.99 -17.01
C GLU A 178 11.65 22.63 -16.30
N SER A 179 12.25 22.53 -15.12
CA SER A 179 12.19 21.31 -14.31
C SER A 179 10.76 20.95 -13.91
N TYR A 180 9.94 21.95 -13.60
CA TYR A 180 8.53 21.75 -13.26
C TYR A 180 7.71 21.27 -14.48
N ASN A 181 7.88 21.91 -15.64
CA ASN A 181 7.22 21.49 -16.88
C ASN A 181 7.63 20.07 -17.29
N LEU A 182 8.90 19.73 -17.14
CA LEU A 182 9.39 18.37 -17.39
C LEU A 182 8.78 17.35 -16.42
N MET A 183 8.56 17.72 -15.16
CA MET A 183 7.86 16.86 -14.19
C MET A 183 6.39 16.64 -14.59
N ILE A 184 5.69 17.70 -15.01
CA ILE A 184 4.29 17.60 -15.49
C ILE A 184 4.21 16.67 -16.69
N LYS A 185 5.05 16.88 -17.71
CA LYS A 185 5.08 16.05 -18.92
C LYS A 185 5.34 14.57 -18.60
N LYS A 186 6.27 14.27 -17.69
CA LYS A 186 6.54 12.89 -17.24
C LYS A 186 5.33 12.26 -16.53
N ARG A 187 4.54 13.04 -15.78
CA ARG A 187 3.30 12.53 -15.16
C ARG A 187 2.24 12.22 -16.22
N GLU A 188 2.04 13.12 -17.18
CA GLU A 188 1.08 12.89 -18.27
C GLU A 188 1.45 11.64 -19.10
N GLU A 189 2.73 11.45 -19.42
CA GLU A 189 3.21 10.25 -20.13
C GLU A 189 2.96 8.96 -19.34
N LYS A 190 3.20 8.98 -18.01
CA LYS A 190 2.89 7.84 -17.15
C LYS A 190 1.39 7.55 -17.11
N GLN A 191 0.56 8.59 -17.01
CA GLN A 191 -0.89 8.44 -16.99
C GLN A 191 -1.41 7.83 -18.29
N LYS A 192 -0.92 8.31 -19.45
CA LYS A 192 -1.26 7.72 -20.76
C LYS A 192 -0.89 6.24 -20.85
N LYS A 193 0.32 5.86 -20.41
CA LYS A 193 0.74 4.45 -20.38
C LYS A 193 -0.16 3.60 -19.47
N PHE A 194 -0.56 4.14 -18.33
CA PHE A 194 -1.47 3.46 -17.41
C PHE A 194 -2.85 3.25 -18.04
N ASP A 195 -3.41 4.27 -18.69
CA ASP A 195 -4.70 4.20 -19.36
C ASP A 195 -4.67 3.20 -20.54
N GLU A 196 -3.57 3.16 -21.30
CA GLU A 196 -3.34 2.15 -22.36
C GLU A 196 -3.28 0.73 -21.79
N LEU A 197 -2.57 0.52 -20.69
CA LEU A 197 -2.49 -0.79 -20.02
C LEU A 197 -3.85 -1.23 -19.48
N LYS A 198 -4.60 -0.30 -18.92
CA LYS A 198 -5.96 -0.56 -18.43
C LYS A 198 -6.88 -0.99 -19.58
N ALA A 199 -6.87 -0.27 -20.69
CA ALA A 199 -7.66 -0.63 -21.87
C ALA A 199 -7.28 -2.02 -22.41
N LYS A 200 -5.99 -2.36 -22.44
CA LYS A 200 -5.52 -3.71 -22.84
C LYS A 200 -5.99 -4.79 -21.87
N LEU A 201 -5.98 -4.51 -20.57
CA LEU A 201 -6.44 -5.45 -19.55
C LEU A 201 -7.94 -5.70 -19.66
N ASP A 202 -8.74 -4.64 -19.82
CA ASP A 202 -10.18 -4.72 -19.98
C ASP A 202 -10.56 -5.55 -21.23
N LEU A 203 -9.86 -5.33 -22.35
CA LEU A 203 -10.02 -6.16 -23.55
C LEU A 203 -9.69 -7.63 -23.31
N LYS A 204 -8.62 -7.92 -22.56
CA LYS A 204 -8.23 -9.30 -22.26
C LYS A 204 -9.23 -10.00 -21.34
N ILE A 205 -9.76 -9.29 -20.34
CA ILE A 205 -10.81 -9.80 -19.45
C ILE A 205 -12.06 -10.14 -20.26
N GLU A 206 -12.50 -9.25 -21.16
CA GLU A 206 -13.67 -9.51 -22.02
C GLU A 206 -13.44 -10.73 -22.92
N GLN A 207 -12.26 -10.85 -23.53
CA GLN A 207 -11.91 -12.01 -24.36
C GLN A 207 -11.93 -13.32 -23.57
N GLU A 208 -11.34 -13.35 -22.38
CA GLU A 208 -11.37 -14.53 -21.50
C GLU A 208 -12.79 -14.88 -21.06
N TYR A 209 -13.61 -13.88 -20.76
CA TYR A 209 -15.01 -14.06 -20.40
C TYR A 209 -15.83 -14.67 -21.54
N GLN A 210 -15.68 -14.16 -22.77
CA GLN A 210 -16.35 -14.72 -23.95
C GLN A 210 -15.89 -16.15 -24.25
N LEU A 211 -14.58 -16.42 -24.13
CA LEU A 211 -14.03 -17.76 -24.31
C LEU A 211 -14.59 -18.75 -23.27
N GLN A 212 -14.71 -18.32 -22.02
CA GLN A 212 -15.28 -19.13 -20.95
C GLN A 212 -16.76 -19.44 -21.22
N LYS A 213 -17.54 -18.43 -21.64
CA LYS A 213 -18.94 -18.60 -22.03
C LYS A 213 -19.12 -19.59 -23.19
N GLN A 214 -18.30 -19.48 -24.24
CA GLN A 214 -18.31 -20.43 -25.36
C GLN A 214 -17.99 -21.85 -24.91
N ARG A 215 -16.99 -22.04 -24.05
CA ARG A 215 -16.65 -23.36 -23.47
C ARG A 215 -17.79 -23.94 -22.64
N GLU A 216 -18.54 -23.11 -21.92
CA GLU A 216 -19.72 -23.55 -21.16
C GLU A 216 -20.88 -23.94 -22.09
N GLU A 217 -21.14 -23.18 -23.15
CA GLU A 217 -22.14 -23.51 -24.16
C GLU A 217 -21.79 -24.81 -24.90
N GLU A 218 -20.52 -25.01 -25.27
CA GLU A 218 -20.05 -26.26 -25.86
C GLU A 218 -20.25 -27.46 -24.92
N LYS A 219 -19.94 -27.29 -23.63
CA LYS A 219 -20.17 -28.33 -22.62
C LYS A 219 -21.66 -28.66 -22.50
N LYS A 220 -22.54 -27.65 -22.43
CA LYS A 220 -23.99 -27.84 -22.42
C LYS A 220 -24.48 -28.57 -23.67
N ASN A 221 -24.02 -28.17 -24.86
CA ASN A 221 -24.38 -28.80 -26.12
C ASN A 221 -23.90 -30.26 -26.20
N ARG A 222 -22.71 -30.57 -25.68
CA ARG A 222 -22.22 -31.96 -25.57
C ARG A 222 -23.06 -32.80 -24.62
N ILE A 223 -23.54 -32.22 -23.52
CA ILE A 223 -24.44 -32.90 -22.57
C ILE A 223 -25.80 -33.17 -23.22
N ILE A 224 -26.39 -32.16 -23.88
CA ILE A 224 -27.67 -32.28 -24.60
C ILE A 224 -27.59 -33.39 -25.64
N LYS A 225 -26.57 -33.38 -26.51
CA LYS A 225 -26.35 -34.45 -27.51
C LYS A 225 -26.21 -35.84 -26.91
N LYS A 226 -25.62 -35.96 -25.70
CA LYS A 226 -25.52 -37.24 -24.99
C LYS A 226 -26.87 -37.69 -24.41
N LEU A 227 -27.70 -36.74 -23.95
CA LEU A 227 -29.04 -37.01 -23.44
C LEU A 227 -29.98 -37.42 -24.58
N ASP A 228 -29.98 -36.68 -25.70
CA ASP A 228 -30.79 -36.98 -26.88
C ASP A 228 -30.52 -38.40 -27.42
N LYS A 229 -29.24 -38.76 -27.57
CA LYS A 229 -28.85 -40.14 -27.97
C LYS A 229 -29.36 -41.20 -26.99
N LYS A 230 -29.38 -40.92 -25.69
CA LYS A 230 -29.92 -41.86 -24.69
C LYS A 230 -31.43 -41.98 -24.81
N GLU A 231 -32.11 -40.88 -25.07
CA GLU A 231 -33.56 -40.84 -25.25
C GLU A 231 -34.00 -41.57 -26.52
N GLU A 232 -33.33 -41.35 -27.66
CA GLU A 232 -33.56 -42.07 -28.92
C GLU A 232 -33.40 -43.59 -28.73
N LEU A 233 -32.33 -44.02 -28.04
CA LEU A 233 -32.12 -45.44 -27.73
C LEU A 233 -33.22 -46.01 -26.83
N GLN A 234 -33.76 -45.23 -25.88
CA GLN A 234 -34.89 -45.65 -25.05
C GLN A 234 -36.18 -45.76 -25.86
N ARG A 235 -36.51 -44.76 -26.68
CA ARG A 235 -37.69 -44.77 -27.56
C ARG A 235 -37.65 -45.95 -28.53
N ALA A 236 -36.49 -46.22 -29.16
CA ALA A 236 -36.31 -47.38 -30.04
C ALA A 236 -36.48 -48.72 -29.30
N LYS A 237 -36.03 -48.82 -28.03
CA LYS A 237 -36.27 -50.00 -27.19
C LYS A 237 -37.74 -50.17 -26.83
N GLN A 238 -38.45 -49.09 -26.52
CA GLN A 238 -39.89 -49.12 -26.23
C GLN A 238 -40.70 -49.55 -27.46
N GLN A 239 -40.45 -48.95 -28.64
CA GLN A 239 -41.08 -49.35 -29.90
C GLN A 239 -40.83 -50.83 -30.23
N LYS A 240 -39.62 -51.34 -30.00
CA LYS A 240 -39.33 -52.78 -30.17
C LYS A 240 -40.11 -53.67 -29.20
N LYS A 241 -40.38 -53.20 -27.97
CA LYS A 241 -41.21 -53.93 -26.98
C LYS A 241 -42.69 -53.91 -27.37
N GLU A 242 -43.21 -52.76 -27.79
CA GLU A 242 -44.60 -52.63 -28.27
C GLU A 242 -44.84 -53.47 -29.53
N ASN A 243 -43.95 -53.41 -30.53
CA ASN A 243 -44.04 -54.24 -31.72
C ASN A 243 -43.99 -55.75 -31.39
N LYS A 244 -43.26 -56.16 -30.35
CA LYS A 244 -43.27 -57.56 -29.88
C LYS A 244 -44.59 -57.93 -29.20
N LYS A 245 -45.18 -57.06 -28.39
CA LYS A 245 -46.50 -57.28 -27.77
C LYS A 245 -47.60 -57.42 -28.83
N ASN A 246 -47.67 -56.48 -29.78
CA ASN A 246 -48.68 -56.51 -30.84
C ASN A 246 -48.56 -57.74 -31.77
N LYS A 247 -47.37 -58.35 -31.87
CA LYS A 247 -47.15 -59.58 -32.64
C LYS A 247 -47.60 -60.85 -31.91
N ILE A 248 -47.84 -60.78 -30.60
CA ILE A 248 -48.28 -61.91 -29.76
C ILE A 248 -49.82 -61.93 -29.63
N GLU A 249 -50.49 -60.79 -29.79
CA GLU A 249 -51.98 -60.70 -29.70
C GLU A 249 -52.74 -61.15 -30.96
N PHE A 250 -52.04 -61.56 -32.03
CA PHE A 250 -52.63 -62.08 -33.29
C PHE A 250 -52.46 -63.61 -33.45
N LYS A 251 -52.66 -64.39 -32.40
CA LYS A 251 -52.76 -65.85 -32.47
C LYS A 251 -53.93 -66.38 -31.65
#